data_AF-A0A7S0BGX6-F1
#
_entry.id   AF-A0A7S0BGX6-F1
#
_cell.length_a   1.000
_cell.length_b   1.000
_cell.length_c   1.000
_cell.angle_alpha   90.00
_cell.angle_beta   90.00
_cell.angle_gamma   90.00
#
_symmetry.space_group_name_H-M   'P 1'
#
loop_
_entity.id
_entity.type
_entity.pdbx_description
1 polymer ?
#
loop_
_entity_poly.entity_id
_entity_poly.type
_entity_poly.pdbx_seq_one_letter_code
_entity_poly.pdbx_strand_id
1 'polypeptide(L)'
;MGFVLASGAQRWVPRKSYSAVSRGGEVRQQTSRANYRSRVFRSEGESEAPETDSSLDQDLYKLAIPTLYDGWFSQNGELAKQMQESAVAAVDGGLRTLEISFPPVPNVDEVKFGTKLNSMFGEDIARYFGIEDEKKVKRYMMEFANFYWASRLAEAFPDRKAWILCCNSVKKTDARIPPNVEVACALDRVERGKVPDDDALIIINDPSATENSRRGAKYGGKERVVVMLNSAFVETYDLCGPLKEYEQSYFLKRISKGWVYKAEGQPWLAYLERPD
;
A
#
# COMPACT_ATOMS: atom_id res chain seq x y z
N MET A 1 25.28 9.94 48.74
CA MET A 1 24.38 9.45 49.81
C MET A 1 23.53 10.63 50.24
N GLY A 2 22.20 10.70 50.15
CA GLY A 2 21.14 9.88 49.58
C GLY A 2 19.99 10.85 49.21
N PHE A 3 19.15 10.46 48.26
CA PHE A 3 18.19 11.33 47.57
C PHE A 3 16.99 11.75 48.42
N VAL A 4 16.51 12.96 48.12
CA VAL A 4 15.31 13.61 48.65
C VAL A 4 14.05 13.02 48.01
N LEU A 5 13.09 12.61 48.84
CA LEU A 5 11.71 12.31 48.46
C LEU A 5 10.90 13.61 48.42
N ALA A 6 10.29 13.92 47.27
CA ALA A 6 9.25 14.93 47.17
C ALA A 6 8.04 14.33 46.44
N SER A 7 6.93 14.29 47.17
CA SER A 7 5.60 13.88 46.77
C SER A 7 4.94 14.95 45.89
N GLY A 8 4.30 14.52 44.81
CA GLY A 8 3.53 15.38 43.92
C GLY A 8 2.31 14.64 43.38
N ALA A 9 1.21 14.69 44.12
CA ALA A 9 -0.09 14.22 43.66
C ALA A 9 -0.66 15.20 42.63
N GLN A 10 -0.86 14.77 41.39
CA GLN A 10 -1.66 15.51 40.41
C GLN A 10 -3.05 14.88 40.27
N ARG A 11 -4.05 15.66 40.70
CA ARG A 11 -5.48 15.40 40.52
C ARG A 11 -5.83 15.39 39.02
N TRP A 12 -6.45 14.30 38.60
CA TRP A 12 -7.11 14.18 37.30
C TRP A 12 -8.45 14.95 37.35
N VAL A 13 -8.65 15.90 36.45
CA VAL A 13 -9.92 16.62 36.26
C VAL A 13 -10.46 16.25 34.87
N PRO A 14 -11.65 15.64 34.74
CA PRO A 14 -12.21 15.32 33.43
C PRO A 14 -12.70 16.61 32.76
N ARG A 15 -12.20 16.92 31.57
CA ARG A 15 -12.74 18.00 30.73
C ARG A 15 -13.93 17.49 29.90
N LYS A 16 -14.93 18.37 29.86
CA LYS A 16 -16.26 18.27 29.30
C LYS A 16 -16.34 17.69 27.88
N SER A 17 -17.32 16.80 27.73
CA SER A 17 -17.93 16.34 26.49
C SER A 17 -18.48 17.51 25.67
N TYR A 18 -18.16 17.58 24.38
CA TYR A 18 -18.90 18.37 23.40
C TYR A 18 -19.69 17.44 22.49
N SER A 19 -21.02 17.51 22.63
CA SER A 19 -21.98 17.01 21.66
C SER A 19 -22.06 17.99 20.49
N ALA A 20 -21.72 17.55 19.28
CA ALA A 20 -22.00 18.32 18.06
C ALA A 20 -23.22 17.72 17.36
N VAL A 21 -24.26 18.54 17.32
CA VAL A 21 -25.55 18.36 16.67
C VAL A 21 -25.36 18.28 15.16
N SER A 22 -25.98 17.29 14.55
CA SER A 22 -26.14 17.11 13.11
C SER A 22 -27.03 18.20 12.52
N ARG A 23 -26.49 18.96 11.55
CA ARG A 23 -27.31 19.66 10.55
C ARG A 23 -26.65 19.51 9.18
N GLY A 24 -27.47 19.06 8.22
CA GLY A 24 -27.07 18.80 6.86
C GLY A 24 -26.53 20.04 6.17
N GLY A 25 -25.41 19.85 5.50
CA GLY A 25 -24.89 20.74 4.46
C GLY A 25 -24.50 19.87 3.29
N GLU A 26 -24.96 20.24 2.10
CA GLU A 26 -24.51 19.68 0.83
C GLU A 26 -22.98 19.73 0.76
N VAL A 27 -22.35 18.55 0.67
CA VAL A 27 -20.90 18.47 0.50
C VAL A 27 -20.60 18.65 -0.97
N ARG A 28 -20.18 19.87 -1.34
CA ARG A 28 -19.43 20.13 -2.58
C ARG A 28 -18.30 19.10 -2.65
N GLN A 29 -18.27 18.32 -3.73
CA GLN A 29 -17.10 17.53 -4.09
C GLN A 29 -15.91 18.47 -4.15
N GLN A 30 -15.08 18.44 -3.12
CA GLN A 30 -13.81 19.15 -3.12
C GLN A 30 -12.83 18.26 -3.86
N THR A 31 -12.91 18.28 -5.20
CA THR A 31 -11.82 17.84 -6.08
C THR A 31 -10.65 18.80 -5.84
N SER A 32 -9.94 18.61 -4.72
CA SER A 32 -8.75 19.40 -4.45
C SER A 32 -7.65 18.81 -5.32
N ARG A 33 -7.40 19.46 -6.46
CA ARG A 33 -6.05 19.48 -7.03
C ARG A 33 -5.18 20.19 -6.01
N ALA A 34 -4.69 19.46 -5.01
CA ALA A 34 -3.74 20.00 -4.07
C ALA A 34 -2.49 20.42 -4.85
N ASN A 35 -2.10 21.69 -4.71
CA ASN A 35 -1.01 22.29 -5.45
C ASN A 35 0.34 21.86 -4.84
N TYR A 36 0.80 20.65 -5.13
CA TYR A 36 2.09 20.14 -4.65
C TYR A 36 3.28 20.80 -5.35
N ARG A 37 4.43 20.88 -4.66
CA ARG A 37 5.75 21.09 -5.28
C ARG A 37 6.54 19.78 -5.19
N SER A 38 7.10 19.32 -6.31
CA SER A 38 8.02 18.18 -6.35
C SER A 38 9.45 18.63 -6.07
N ARG A 39 10.20 17.85 -5.29
CA ARG A 39 11.67 17.93 -5.23
C ARG A 39 12.26 16.56 -5.53
N VAL A 40 13.29 16.53 -6.38
CA VAL A 40 14.09 15.33 -6.67
C VAL A 40 15.24 15.27 -5.68
N PHE A 41 15.43 14.15 -5.00
CA PHE A 41 16.59 13.92 -4.14
C PHE A 41 17.60 13.06 -4.90
N ARG A 42 18.83 13.55 -5.06
CA ARG A 42 19.99 12.75 -5.48
C ARG A 42 20.78 12.34 -4.24
N SER A 43 21.33 11.12 -4.25
CA SER A 43 22.20 10.61 -3.18
C SER A 43 23.44 11.49 -3.00
N GLU A 44 23.89 11.67 -1.76
CA GLU A 44 24.94 12.61 -1.37
C GLU A 44 26.25 12.40 -2.16
N GLY A 45 26.70 13.46 -2.85
CA GLY A 45 27.94 13.47 -3.64
C GLY A 45 28.03 14.59 -4.68
N GLU A 46 26.91 15.18 -5.11
CA GLU A 46 26.89 16.28 -6.08
C GLU A 46 26.54 17.61 -5.38
N SER A 47 27.56 18.39 -5.04
CA SER A 47 27.40 19.75 -4.52
C SER A 47 27.39 20.76 -5.66
N GLU A 48 26.21 21.06 -6.20
CA GLU A 48 25.93 22.35 -6.86
C GLU A 48 24.41 22.54 -6.93
N ALA A 49 23.93 23.70 -6.46
CA ALA A 49 22.52 24.05 -6.52
C ALA A 49 22.13 24.36 -7.98
N PRO A 50 21.14 23.67 -8.58
CA PRO A 50 20.81 23.93 -9.97
C PRO A 50 19.94 25.19 -10.10
N GLU A 51 20.27 25.99 -11.11
CA GLU A 51 19.33 26.92 -11.72
C GLU A 51 18.07 26.16 -12.15
N THR A 52 16.91 26.79 -11.98
CA THR A 52 15.60 26.17 -12.22
C THR A 52 15.37 26.04 -13.72
N ASP A 53 15.83 24.93 -14.29
CA ASP A 53 15.59 24.59 -15.69
C ASP A 53 14.10 24.21 -15.89
N SER A 54 13.35 25.11 -16.53
CA SER A 54 11.92 24.96 -16.82
C SER A 54 11.57 23.75 -17.71
N SER A 55 12.57 23.10 -18.32
CA SER A 55 12.38 21.87 -19.09
C SER A 55 12.18 20.63 -18.20
N LEU A 56 12.75 20.61 -16.99
CA LEU A 56 12.56 19.52 -16.01
C LEU A 56 11.11 19.45 -15.50
N ASP A 57 10.44 20.61 -15.37
CA ASP A 57 9.06 20.68 -14.92
C ASP A 57 8.10 19.98 -15.89
N GLN A 58 8.37 19.99 -17.21
CA GLN A 58 7.48 19.35 -18.20
C GLN A 58 7.56 17.82 -18.18
N ASP A 59 8.75 17.24 -17.93
CA ASP A 59 8.91 15.79 -17.78
C ASP A 59 8.48 15.28 -16.41
N LEU A 60 8.50 16.12 -15.37
CA LEU A 60 7.92 15.80 -14.04
C LEU A 60 6.41 15.57 -14.09
N TYR A 61 5.67 16.18 -15.03
CA TYR A 61 4.24 15.87 -15.21
C TYR A 61 3.97 14.47 -15.77
N LYS A 62 4.96 13.80 -16.37
CA LYS A 62 4.86 12.37 -16.74
C LYS A 62 5.08 11.45 -15.53
N LEU A 63 5.67 11.97 -14.46
CA LEU A 63 5.96 11.31 -13.18
C LEU A 63 4.85 11.60 -12.16
N ALA A 64 3.58 11.59 -12.57
CA ALA A 64 2.50 12.05 -11.71
C ALA A 64 2.19 11.04 -10.58
N ILE A 65 2.30 11.50 -9.33
CA ILE A 65 1.64 10.86 -8.19
C ILE A 65 0.15 10.65 -8.53
N PRO A 66 -0.48 9.53 -8.11
CA PRO A 66 -1.89 9.33 -8.33
C PRO A 66 -2.71 10.55 -7.91
N THR A 67 -3.80 10.80 -8.62
CA THR A 67 -4.86 11.71 -8.16
C THR A 67 -5.29 11.24 -6.78
N LEU A 68 -4.85 11.95 -5.74
CA LEU A 68 -4.96 11.48 -4.37
C LEU A 68 -6.42 11.18 -4.03
N TYR A 69 -6.63 10.06 -3.34
CA TYR A 69 -7.93 9.47 -2.98
C TYR A 69 -8.75 8.91 -4.13
N ASP A 70 -8.87 9.61 -5.26
CA ASP A 70 -9.63 9.11 -6.42
C ASP A 70 -8.92 7.93 -7.10
N GLY A 71 -7.59 7.89 -7.06
CA GLY A 71 -6.77 6.83 -7.66
C GLY A 71 -7.00 5.43 -7.07
N TRP A 72 -7.57 5.32 -5.86
CA TRP A 72 -7.89 4.04 -5.23
C TRP A 72 -9.08 3.34 -5.87
N PHE A 73 -10.01 4.08 -6.47
CA PHE A 73 -11.26 3.53 -6.99
C PHE A 73 -11.07 2.96 -8.39
N SER A 74 -11.72 1.84 -8.67
CA SER A 74 -11.69 1.16 -9.97
C SER A 74 -12.06 2.06 -11.15
N GLN A 75 -12.94 3.04 -10.93
CA GLN A 75 -13.35 4.01 -11.96
C GLN A 75 -12.20 4.88 -12.47
N ASN A 76 -11.28 5.29 -11.60
CA ASN A 76 -10.07 6.02 -12.02
C ASN A 76 -8.93 5.03 -12.31
N GLY A 77 -8.79 3.99 -11.49
CA GLY A 77 -7.87 2.88 -11.68
C GLY A 77 -6.39 3.26 -11.67
N GLU A 78 -6.06 4.51 -11.38
CA GLU A 78 -4.73 5.08 -11.51
C GLU A 78 -3.70 4.37 -10.61
N LEU A 79 -4.06 4.11 -9.35
CA LEU A 79 -3.17 3.40 -8.41
C LEU A 79 -2.91 1.97 -8.88
N ALA A 80 -3.96 1.27 -9.34
CA ALA A 80 -3.83 -0.08 -9.88
C ALA A 80 -2.91 -0.07 -11.10
N LYS A 81 -3.15 0.82 -12.06
CA LYS A 81 -2.37 0.94 -13.29
C LYS A 81 -0.90 1.21 -13.00
N GLN A 82 -0.60 2.19 -12.16
CA GLN A 82 0.79 2.53 -11.83
C GLN A 82 1.50 1.38 -11.11
N MET A 83 0.84 0.73 -10.14
CA MET A 83 1.39 -0.45 -9.47
C MET A 83 1.70 -1.57 -10.48
N GLN A 84 0.77 -1.86 -11.39
CA GLN A 84 0.89 -2.90 -12.39
C GLN A 84 2.02 -2.59 -13.39
N GLU A 85 2.05 -1.39 -13.97
CA GLU A 85 3.09 -0.95 -14.91
C GLU A 85 4.47 -0.98 -14.26
N SER A 86 4.56 -0.55 -13.00
CA SER A 86 5.80 -0.58 -12.23
C SER A 86 6.30 -2.01 -12.00
N ALA A 87 5.41 -2.92 -11.62
CA ALA A 87 5.75 -4.32 -11.39
C ALA A 87 6.19 -5.01 -12.69
N VAL A 88 5.47 -4.79 -13.80
CA VAL A 88 5.82 -5.34 -15.12
C VAL A 88 7.19 -4.82 -15.56
N ALA A 89 7.42 -3.51 -15.48
CA ALA A 89 8.71 -2.92 -15.82
C ALA A 89 9.87 -3.51 -14.99
N ALA A 90 9.63 -3.76 -13.69
CA ALA A 90 10.61 -4.37 -12.81
C ALA A 90 10.94 -5.81 -13.22
N VAL A 91 9.92 -6.62 -13.49
CA VAL A 91 10.08 -8.03 -13.92
C VAL A 91 10.77 -8.12 -15.27
N ASP A 92 10.38 -7.28 -16.24
CA ASP A 92 10.98 -7.20 -17.56
C ASP A 92 12.44 -6.71 -17.48
N GLY A 93 12.74 -5.83 -16.53
CA GLY A 93 14.09 -5.40 -16.16
C GLY A 93 14.94 -6.48 -15.47
N GLY A 94 14.39 -7.67 -15.26
CA GLY A 94 15.09 -8.82 -14.68
C GLY A 94 14.96 -8.95 -13.16
N LEU A 95 14.20 -8.08 -12.50
CA LEU A 95 13.95 -8.21 -11.07
C LEU A 95 13.04 -9.42 -10.80
N ARG A 96 13.35 -10.15 -9.72
CA ARG A 96 12.60 -11.33 -9.28
C ARG A 96 12.10 -11.20 -7.84
N THR A 97 12.60 -10.23 -7.08
CA THR A 97 12.16 -9.93 -5.72
C THR A 97 11.74 -8.46 -5.65
N LEU A 98 10.44 -8.24 -5.52
CA LEU A 98 9.84 -6.91 -5.55
C LEU A 98 9.19 -6.57 -4.21
N GLU A 99 9.32 -5.32 -3.80
CA GLU A 99 8.47 -4.72 -2.79
C GLU A 99 7.54 -3.68 -3.42
N ILE A 100 6.26 -3.77 -3.08
CA ILE A 100 5.21 -2.84 -3.45
C ILE A 100 4.54 -2.38 -2.16
N SER A 101 4.55 -1.08 -1.90
CA SER A 101 4.03 -0.54 -0.64
C SER A 101 3.23 0.72 -0.87
N PHE A 102 1.94 0.68 -0.51
CA PHE A 102 1.08 1.84 -0.49
C PHE A 102 -0.07 1.66 0.50
N PRO A 103 -0.78 2.73 0.92
CA PRO A 103 -1.93 2.61 1.79
C PRO A 103 -2.98 1.70 1.13
N PRO A 104 -3.33 0.54 1.72
CA PRO A 104 -4.26 -0.38 1.06
C PRO A 104 -5.69 0.19 1.01
N VAL A 105 -6.00 1.20 1.81
CA VAL A 105 -7.26 1.94 1.76
C VAL A 105 -6.97 3.44 1.58
N PRO A 106 -7.95 4.22 1.07
CA PRO A 106 -7.78 5.65 0.87
C PRO A 106 -7.46 6.43 2.15
N ASN A 107 -8.05 6.03 3.29
CA ASN A 107 -7.81 6.64 4.59
C ASN A 107 -7.47 5.55 5.63
N VAL A 108 -6.16 5.32 5.83
CA VAL A 108 -5.65 4.28 6.75
C VAL A 108 -5.86 4.65 8.22
N ASP A 109 -5.74 5.94 8.58
CA ASP A 109 -5.83 6.40 9.97
C ASP A 109 -7.23 6.17 10.56
N GLU A 110 -8.27 6.16 9.71
CA GLU A 110 -9.67 6.06 10.14
C GLU A 110 -10.37 4.77 9.71
N VAL A 111 -9.61 3.70 9.43
CA VAL A 111 -10.17 2.37 9.09
C VAL A 111 -11.19 1.91 10.13
N LYS A 112 -10.87 2.07 11.43
CA LYS A 112 -11.74 1.63 12.53
C LYS A 112 -13.03 2.45 12.66
N PHE A 113 -13.00 3.72 12.24
CA PHE A 113 -14.14 4.64 12.37
C PHE A 113 -15.09 4.56 11.17
N GLY A 114 -14.67 3.94 10.07
CA GLY A 114 -15.52 3.67 8.93
C GLY A 114 -15.94 4.93 8.19
N THR A 115 -14.95 5.65 7.65
CA THR A 115 -15.18 6.87 6.86
C THR A 115 -16.07 6.62 5.64
N LYS A 116 -16.70 7.68 5.12
CA LYS A 116 -17.45 7.60 3.86
C LYS A 116 -16.57 7.08 2.72
N LEU A 117 -15.33 7.56 2.64
CA LEU A 117 -14.38 7.18 1.60
C LEU A 117 -14.01 5.69 1.67
N ASN A 118 -13.69 5.18 2.87
CA ASN A 118 -13.41 3.76 3.05
C ASN A 118 -14.65 2.89 2.82
N SER A 119 -15.85 3.39 3.16
CA SER A 119 -17.11 2.67 2.89
C SER A 119 -17.33 2.52 1.39
N MET A 120 -17.18 3.60 0.62
CA MET A 120 -17.26 3.55 -0.85
C MET A 120 -16.20 2.60 -1.45
N PHE A 121 -15.00 2.58 -0.88
CA PHE A 121 -13.95 1.66 -1.35
C PHE A 121 -14.28 0.20 -1.02
N GLY A 122 -14.89 -0.06 0.14
CA GLY A 122 -15.41 -1.38 0.49
C GLY A 122 -16.49 -1.88 -0.47
N GLU A 123 -17.39 -1.01 -0.91
CA GLU A 123 -18.39 -1.33 -1.94
C GLU A 123 -17.71 -1.67 -3.28
N ASP A 124 -16.63 -0.97 -3.64
CA ASP A 124 -15.86 -1.25 -4.86
C ASP A 124 -15.17 -2.62 -4.79
N ILE A 125 -14.59 -2.96 -3.64
CA ILE A 125 -14.01 -4.30 -3.39
C ILE A 125 -15.09 -5.38 -3.45
N ALA A 126 -16.23 -5.17 -2.80
CA ALA A 126 -17.34 -6.12 -2.81
C ALA A 126 -17.84 -6.36 -4.24
N ARG A 127 -17.98 -5.30 -5.04
CA ARG A 127 -18.36 -5.38 -6.45
C ARG A 127 -17.33 -6.16 -7.27
N TYR A 128 -16.04 -5.86 -7.12
CA TYR A 128 -14.96 -6.53 -7.83
C TYR A 128 -14.97 -8.05 -7.58
N PHE A 129 -15.13 -8.46 -6.33
CA PHE A 129 -15.16 -9.87 -5.94
C PHE A 129 -16.55 -10.52 -6.04
N GLY A 130 -17.61 -9.77 -6.36
CA GLY A 130 -18.99 -10.29 -6.35
C GLY A 130 -19.46 -10.76 -4.97
N ILE A 131 -19.01 -10.13 -3.89
CA ILE A 131 -19.38 -10.47 -2.52
C ILE A 131 -20.70 -9.78 -2.17
N GLU A 132 -21.73 -10.57 -1.83
CA GLU A 132 -23.04 -10.04 -1.44
C GLU A 132 -23.07 -9.47 0.00
N ASP A 133 -22.30 -10.07 0.93
CA ASP A 133 -22.21 -9.59 2.31
C ASP A 133 -21.17 -8.45 2.46
N GLU A 134 -21.56 -7.23 2.10
CA GLU A 134 -20.73 -6.04 2.24
C GLU A 134 -20.29 -5.78 3.71
N LYS A 135 -21.06 -6.25 4.71
CA LYS A 135 -20.69 -6.09 6.12
C LYS A 135 -19.44 -6.89 6.46
N LYS A 136 -19.22 -8.03 5.79
CA LYS A 136 -18.01 -8.83 5.92
C LYS A 136 -16.80 -8.06 5.40
N VAL A 137 -16.91 -7.41 4.25
CA VAL A 137 -15.85 -6.56 3.69
C VAL A 137 -15.54 -5.41 4.64
N LYS A 138 -16.57 -4.73 5.15
CA LYS A 138 -16.39 -3.64 6.13
C LYS A 138 -15.70 -4.09 7.42
N ARG A 139 -16.04 -5.28 7.94
CA ARG A 139 -15.46 -5.82 9.18
C ARG A 139 -13.98 -6.15 9.02
N TYR A 140 -13.58 -6.64 7.86
CA TYR A 140 -12.21 -7.09 7.54
C TYR A 140 -11.61 -6.25 6.40
N MET A 141 -11.77 -4.93 6.50
CA MET A 141 -11.48 -4.00 5.41
C MET A 141 -10.03 -4.10 4.93
N MET A 142 -9.07 -4.14 5.85
CA MET A 142 -7.64 -4.20 5.50
C MET A 142 -7.33 -5.52 4.80
N GLU A 143 -7.85 -6.64 5.29
CA GLU A 143 -7.61 -7.96 4.75
C GLU A 143 -8.22 -8.14 3.36
N PHE A 144 -9.40 -7.55 3.11
CA PHE A 144 -10.03 -7.55 1.79
C PHE A 144 -9.37 -6.55 0.84
N ALA A 145 -8.96 -5.37 1.31
CA ALA A 145 -8.25 -4.38 0.51
C ALA A 145 -6.89 -4.89 0.03
N ASN A 146 -6.09 -5.46 0.93
CA ASN A 146 -4.83 -6.11 0.59
C ASN A 146 -5.04 -7.26 -0.41
N PHE A 147 -6.09 -8.08 -0.22
CA PHE A 147 -6.42 -9.14 -1.17
C PHE A 147 -6.88 -8.60 -2.54
N TYR A 148 -7.63 -7.50 -2.55
CA TYR A 148 -8.00 -6.77 -3.75
C TYR A 148 -6.75 -6.33 -4.52
N TRP A 149 -5.82 -5.63 -3.87
CA TRP A 149 -4.60 -5.17 -4.53
C TRP A 149 -3.71 -6.31 -5.04
N ALA A 150 -3.60 -7.41 -4.30
CA ALA A 150 -2.90 -8.61 -4.77
C ALA A 150 -3.55 -9.20 -6.03
N SER A 151 -4.89 -9.24 -6.07
CA SER A 151 -5.64 -9.71 -7.24
C SER A 151 -5.47 -8.77 -8.44
N ARG A 152 -5.53 -7.45 -8.21
CA ARG A 152 -5.25 -6.44 -9.23
C ARG A 152 -3.82 -6.59 -9.77
N LEU A 153 -2.83 -6.84 -8.92
CA LEU A 153 -1.45 -7.05 -9.36
C LEU A 153 -1.32 -8.32 -10.22
N ALA A 154 -1.98 -9.41 -9.84
CA ALA A 154 -1.96 -10.66 -10.60
C ALA A 154 -2.55 -10.51 -12.02
N GLU A 155 -3.49 -9.58 -12.23
CA GLU A 155 -4.02 -9.27 -13.57
C GLU A 155 -2.97 -8.68 -14.52
N ALA A 156 -1.88 -8.09 -14.01
CA ALA A 156 -0.78 -7.59 -14.85
C ALA A 156 0.06 -8.72 -15.46
N PHE A 157 -0.09 -9.94 -14.97
CA PHE A 157 0.65 -11.12 -15.40
C PHE A 157 -0.31 -12.23 -15.82
N PRO A 158 -1.13 -12.03 -16.88
CA PRO A 158 -2.19 -12.96 -17.26
C PRO A 158 -1.64 -14.34 -17.67
N ASP A 159 -0.42 -14.38 -18.21
CA ASP A 159 0.25 -15.61 -18.66
C ASP A 159 0.91 -16.39 -17.51
N ARG A 160 0.91 -15.83 -16.30
CA ARG A 160 1.52 -16.44 -15.11
C ARG A 160 0.45 -16.92 -14.15
N LYS A 161 0.68 -18.08 -13.55
CA LYS A 161 -0.10 -18.51 -12.39
C LYS A 161 0.32 -17.71 -11.16
N ALA A 162 -0.61 -16.96 -10.57
CA ALA A 162 -0.37 -16.14 -9.40
C ALA A 162 -0.80 -16.87 -8.12
N TRP A 163 0.09 -16.93 -7.13
CA TRP A 163 -0.17 -17.49 -5.81
C TRP A 163 -0.23 -16.35 -4.80
N ILE A 164 -1.43 -16.04 -4.31
CA ILE A 164 -1.63 -15.03 -3.27
C ILE A 164 -1.57 -15.73 -1.90
N LEU A 165 -0.47 -15.51 -1.20
CA LEU A 165 -0.22 -16.02 0.15
C LEU A 165 -0.71 -14.99 1.17
N CYS A 166 -1.90 -15.22 1.72
CA CYS A 166 -2.48 -14.35 2.72
C CYS A 166 -1.90 -14.65 4.11
N CYS A 167 -1.35 -13.65 4.79
CA CYS A 167 -0.80 -13.78 6.15
C CYS A 167 -1.86 -13.69 7.27
N ASN A 168 -3.15 -13.55 6.93
CA ASN A 168 -4.26 -13.44 7.86
C ASN A 168 -5.21 -14.66 7.81
N SER A 169 -5.98 -14.86 8.88
CA SER A 169 -6.93 -15.98 9.00
C SER A 169 -8.30 -15.72 8.36
N VAL A 170 -8.48 -14.61 7.64
CA VAL A 170 -9.80 -14.22 7.09
C VAL A 170 -10.05 -14.98 5.79
N LYS A 171 -10.97 -15.95 5.83
CA LYS A 171 -11.39 -16.74 4.67
C LYS A 171 -12.04 -15.88 3.59
N LYS A 172 -11.59 -16.08 2.34
CA LYS A 172 -12.08 -15.39 1.12
C LYS A 172 -12.97 -16.30 0.25
N THR A 173 -13.68 -17.24 0.87
CA THR A 173 -14.50 -18.26 0.19
C THR A 173 -15.60 -17.70 -0.70
N ASP A 174 -16.11 -16.51 -0.36
CA ASP A 174 -17.25 -15.90 -1.03
C ASP A 174 -16.78 -14.91 -2.11
N ALA A 175 -15.47 -14.75 -2.28
CA ALA A 175 -14.89 -13.89 -3.30
C ALA A 175 -14.73 -14.65 -4.61
N ARG A 176 -15.16 -14.05 -5.72
CA ARG A 176 -14.81 -14.51 -7.06
C ARG A 176 -13.33 -14.25 -7.32
N ILE A 177 -12.55 -15.32 -7.36
CA ILE A 177 -11.10 -15.25 -7.59
C ILE A 177 -10.82 -15.19 -9.11
N PRO A 178 -9.89 -14.34 -9.58
CA PRO A 178 -9.46 -14.34 -10.97
C PRO A 178 -8.93 -15.73 -11.43
N PRO A 179 -9.10 -16.11 -12.70
CA PRO A 179 -8.81 -17.47 -13.17
C PRO A 179 -7.33 -17.87 -13.07
N ASN A 180 -6.40 -16.92 -13.14
CA ASN A 180 -4.97 -17.17 -12.99
C ASN A 180 -4.49 -17.12 -11.53
N VAL A 181 -5.38 -16.91 -10.56
CA VAL A 181 -5.05 -16.74 -9.14
C VAL A 181 -5.41 -17.98 -8.33
N GLU A 182 -4.44 -18.46 -7.55
CA GLU A 182 -4.64 -19.38 -6.45
C GLU A 182 -4.46 -18.63 -5.13
N VAL A 183 -5.36 -18.89 -4.19
CA VAL A 183 -5.29 -18.30 -2.85
C VAL A 183 -4.85 -19.38 -1.87
N ALA A 184 -3.77 -19.10 -1.15
CA ALA A 184 -3.34 -19.93 -0.04
C ALA A 184 -3.18 -19.09 1.23
N CYS A 185 -3.43 -19.72 2.36
CA CYS A 185 -3.13 -19.13 3.65
C CYS A 185 -1.66 -19.41 3.97
N ALA A 186 -0.85 -18.39 4.26
CA ALA A 186 0.55 -18.58 4.67
C ALA A 186 0.66 -19.29 6.04
N LEU A 187 -0.42 -19.32 6.82
CA LEU A 187 -0.53 -20.07 8.07
C LEU A 187 -0.70 -21.58 7.83
N ASP A 188 -1.38 -21.93 6.75
CA ASP A 188 -1.52 -23.32 6.34
C ASP A 188 -0.23 -23.71 5.61
N ARG A 189 0.35 -24.88 5.94
CA ARG A 189 1.51 -25.36 5.19
C ARG A 189 1.06 -25.54 3.73
N VAL A 190 1.51 -24.66 2.83
CA VAL A 190 1.42 -24.94 1.41
C VAL A 190 2.28 -26.17 1.18
N GLU A 191 1.65 -27.29 0.82
CA GLU A 191 2.33 -28.56 0.60
C GLU A 191 3.48 -28.35 -0.41
N ARG A 192 4.65 -28.92 -0.13
CA ARG A 192 5.79 -28.85 -1.05
C ARG A 192 5.36 -29.43 -2.40
N GLY A 193 5.62 -28.70 -3.49
CA GLY A 193 5.24 -29.09 -4.86
C GLY A 193 3.86 -28.62 -5.31
N LYS A 194 3.05 -27.96 -4.44
CA LYS A 194 1.80 -27.32 -4.89
C LYS A 194 2.02 -26.05 -5.68
N VAL A 195 3.03 -25.25 -5.31
CA VAL A 195 3.48 -24.13 -6.13
C VAL A 195 4.34 -24.72 -7.24
N PRO A 196 3.91 -24.67 -8.51
CA PRO A 196 4.67 -25.22 -9.61
C PRO A 196 6.08 -24.61 -9.71
N ASP A 197 7.03 -25.37 -10.25
CA ASP A 197 8.42 -24.92 -10.49
C ASP A 197 8.58 -23.99 -11.71
N ASP A 198 7.49 -23.73 -12.44
CA ASP A 198 7.42 -22.81 -13.58
C ASP A 198 7.20 -21.34 -13.15
N ASP A 199 6.98 -20.46 -14.15
CA ASP A 199 7.00 -18.99 -14.13
C ASP A 199 5.89 -18.34 -13.26
N ALA A 200 5.79 -18.76 -12.00
CA ALA A 200 4.77 -18.34 -11.06
C ALA A 200 5.06 -16.96 -10.45
N LEU A 201 3.99 -16.20 -10.22
CA LEU A 201 4.01 -14.96 -9.45
C LEU A 201 3.58 -15.27 -8.01
N ILE A 202 4.44 -15.06 -7.02
CA ILE A 202 4.13 -15.27 -5.61
C ILE A 202 3.90 -13.90 -4.97
N ILE A 203 2.68 -13.65 -4.50
CA ILE A 203 2.32 -12.40 -3.82
C ILE A 203 2.12 -12.71 -2.35
N ILE A 204 3.03 -12.21 -1.52
CA ILE A 204 2.93 -12.31 -0.06
C ILE A 204 2.24 -11.05 0.41
N ASN A 205 1.03 -11.23 0.92
CA ASN A 205 0.11 -10.14 1.17
C ASN A 205 0.11 -9.76 2.65
N ASP A 206 0.30 -8.47 2.94
CA ASP A 206 0.42 -7.93 4.30
C ASP A 206 1.51 -8.64 5.13
N PRO A 207 2.76 -8.77 4.63
CA PRO A 207 3.81 -9.43 5.39
C PRO A 207 4.23 -8.59 6.60
N SER A 208 4.14 -9.16 7.79
CA SER A 208 4.86 -8.69 8.98
C SER A 208 6.25 -9.35 9.08
N ALA A 209 7.15 -8.88 9.94
CA ALA A 209 8.45 -9.53 10.25
C ALA A 209 8.31 -10.92 10.96
N THR A 210 7.19 -11.60 10.73
CA THR A 210 6.83 -12.91 11.25
C THR A 210 7.40 -14.05 10.41
N GLU A 211 7.46 -15.24 11.01
CA GLU A 211 7.91 -16.46 10.35
C GLU A 211 7.12 -16.79 9.06
N ASN A 212 5.85 -16.38 8.98
CA ASN A 212 4.97 -16.64 7.83
C ASN A 212 5.44 -15.92 6.56
N SER A 213 5.82 -14.64 6.67
CA SER A 213 6.35 -13.86 5.55
C SER A 213 7.69 -14.42 5.06
N ARG A 214 8.56 -14.85 6.00
CA ARG A 214 9.82 -15.52 5.68
C ARG A 214 9.60 -16.88 5.02
N ARG A 215 8.53 -17.60 5.37
CA ARG A 215 8.14 -18.85 4.69
C ARG A 215 7.64 -18.57 3.28
N GLY A 216 6.81 -17.53 3.09
CA GLY A 216 6.40 -17.03 1.78
C GLY A 216 7.61 -16.76 0.87
N ALA A 217 8.59 -16.02 1.39
CA ALA A 217 9.82 -15.69 0.66
C ALA A 217 10.59 -16.92 0.15
N LYS A 218 10.54 -18.03 0.88
CA LYS A 218 11.21 -19.30 0.50
C LYS A 218 10.58 -19.98 -0.72
N TYR A 219 9.38 -19.58 -1.12
CA TYR A 219 8.81 -20.05 -2.39
C TYR A 219 9.46 -19.37 -3.60
N GLY A 220 10.24 -18.30 -3.39
CA GLY A 220 11.09 -17.70 -4.42
C GLY A 220 12.08 -18.69 -5.03
N GLY A 221 12.53 -18.38 -6.24
CA GLY A 221 13.47 -19.17 -7.02
C GLY A 221 14.07 -18.31 -8.14
N LYS A 222 14.98 -18.88 -8.94
CA LYS A 222 15.64 -18.12 -10.02
C LYS A 222 14.66 -17.58 -11.07
N GLU A 223 13.62 -18.36 -11.39
CA GLU A 223 12.64 -18.01 -12.42
C GLU A 223 11.36 -17.38 -11.84
N ARG A 224 11.12 -17.52 -10.53
CA ARG A 224 9.88 -17.05 -9.90
C ARG A 224 9.98 -15.59 -9.52
N VAL A 225 8.88 -14.87 -9.69
CA VAL A 225 8.75 -13.49 -9.17
C VAL A 225 8.08 -13.57 -7.81
N VAL A 226 8.71 -12.98 -6.80
CA VAL A 226 8.17 -12.83 -5.45
C VAL A 226 7.89 -11.36 -5.20
N VAL A 227 6.66 -11.04 -4.83
CA VAL A 227 6.23 -9.70 -4.47
C VAL A 227 5.82 -9.67 -3.01
N MET A 228 6.45 -8.79 -2.24
CA MET A 228 5.99 -8.37 -0.92
C MET A 228 5.03 -7.20 -1.12
N LEU A 229 3.73 -7.43 -0.87
CA LEU A 229 2.71 -6.41 -1.05
C LEU A 229 2.25 -5.87 0.31
N ASN A 230 2.38 -4.55 0.47
CA ASN A 230 1.92 -3.78 1.63
C ASN A 230 2.47 -4.34 2.95
N SER A 231 3.78 -4.58 3.00
CA SER A 231 4.47 -5.02 4.21
C SER A 231 4.13 -4.13 5.42
N ALA A 232 3.71 -4.76 6.52
CA ALA A 232 3.35 -4.05 7.73
C ALA A 232 4.58 -3.37 8.33
N PHE A 233 4.50 -2.04 8.46
CA PHE A 233 5.51 -1.17 9.07
C PHE A 233 5.60 -1.43 10.58
N VAL A 234 6.33 -2.47 10.96
CA VAL A 234 6.91 -2.62 12.31
C VAL A 234 8.27 -3.26 12.00
N GLU A 235 9.39 -2.53 12.04
CA GLU A 235 9.99 -2.01 13.26
C GLU A 235 10.99 -0.89 12.90
N THR A 236 10.85 0.27 13.55
CA THR A 236 11.91 1.28 13.78
C THR A 236 12.67 1.85 12.56
N TYR A 237 12.18 2.97 12.03
CA TYR A 237 12.97 4.01 11.35
C TYR A 237 13.87 3.59 10.18
N ASP A 238 13.40 2.76 9.25
CA ASP A 238 13.94 2.73 7.89
C ASP A 238 12.78 2.73 6.89
N LEU A 239 12.88 3.52 5.83
CA LEU A 239 11.82 3.84 4.87
C LEU A 239 11.40 2.67 3.96
N CYS A 240 11.90 1.46 4.21
CA CYS A 240 11.69 0.25 3.40
C CYS A 240 11.15 -0.91 4.25
N GLY A 241 10.62 -1.94 3.60
CA GLY A 241 9.98 -3.07 4.25
C GLY A 241 10.88 -3.97 5.10
N PRO A 242 10.30 -5.05 5.66
CA PRO A 242 10.95 -5.91 6.64
C PRO A 242 12.13 -6.74 6.10
N LEU A 243 12.42 -6.68 4.79
CA LEU A 243 13.45 -7.49 4.14
C LEU A 243 14.27 -6.64 3.15
N LYS A 244 15.52 -6.34 3.52
CA LYS A 244 16.47 -5.48 2.75
C LYS A 244 16.86 -6.01 1.36
N GLU A 245 16.37 -7.18 0.99
CA GLU A 245 16.71 -7.97 -0.19
C GLU A 245 15.64 -7.89 -1.30
N TYR A 246 14.63 -7.04 -1.11
CA TYR A 246 13.57 -6.78 -2.08
C TYR A 246 13.70 -5.37 -2.64
N GLU A 247 13.61 -5.26 -3.97
CA GLU A 247 13.71 -3.98 -4.65
C GLU A 247 12.37 -3.25 -4.64
N GLN A 248 12.38 -1.98 -4.24
CA GLN A 248 11.16 -1.17 -4.14
C GLN A 248 10.72 -0.72 -5.54
N SER A 249 9.96 -1.58 -6.21
CA SER A 249 9.38 -1.29 -7.54
C SER A 249 8.32 -0.19 -7.46
N TYR A 250 7.42 -0.24 -6.48
CA TYR A 250 6.38 0.78 -6.30
C TYR A 250 6.25 1.19 -4.84
N PHE A 251 6.19 2.49 -4.58
CA PHE A 251 6.02 3.06 -3.25
C PHE A 251 5.15 4.30 -3.32
N LEU A 252 4.17 4.38 -2.44
CA LEU A 252 3.41 5.60 -2.17
C LEU A 252 3.16 5.67 -0.67
N LYS A 253 3.59 6.73 0.00
CA LYS A 253 3.37 6.85 1.45
C LYS A 253 3.08 8.27 1.86
N ARG A 254 2.08 8.42 2.72
CA ARG A 254 1.77 9.69 3.38
C ARG A 254 2.86 10.04 4.38
N ILE A 255 3.35 11.27 4.33
CA ILE A 255 4.19 11.89 5.37
C ILE A 255 3.43 13.06 6.00
N SER A 256 3.91 13.59 7.13
CA SER A 256 3.19 14.58 7.94
C SER A 256 2.64 15.78 7.16
N LYS A 257 3.32 16.19 6.08
CA LYS A 257 2.96 17.34 5.23
C LYS A 257 3.17 17.03 3.73
N GLY A 258 2.86 15.81 3.30
CA GLY A 258 3.13 15.43 1.92
C GLY A 258 3.03 13.95 1.61
N TRP A 259 3.67 13.55 0.53
CA TRP A 259 3.77 12.17 0.07
C TRP A 259 5.18 11.85 -0.43
N VAL A 260 5.62 10.62 -0.22
CA VAL A 260 6.79 10.04 -0.88
C VAL A 260 6.30 9.04 -1.92
N TYR A 261 6.85 9.10 -3.12
CA TYR A 261 6.45 8.30 -4.25
C TYR A 261 7.67 7.75 -5.01
N LYS A 262 7.56 6.51 -5.48
CA LYS A 262 8.51 5.83 -6.37
C LYS A 262 7.75 4.86 -7.27
N ALA A 263 8.09 4.85 -8.55
CA ALA A 263 7.74 3.80 -9.49
C ALA A 263 9.01 3.32 -10.20
N GLU A 264 8.95 2.14 -10.83
CA GLU A 264 10.10 1.51 -11.46
C GLU A 264 10.65 2.37 -12.60
N GLY A 265 11.99 2.44 -12.71
CA GLY A 265 12.65 3.34 -13.65
C GLY A 265 12.50 4.84 -13.36
N GLN A 266 11.75 5.24 -12.32
CA GLN A 266 11.57 6.64 -11.90
C GLN A 266 12.39 6.96 -10.64
N PRO A 267 12.84 8.21 -10.46
CA PRO A 267 13.49 8.62 -9.23
C PRO A 267 12.52 8.64 -8.04
N TRP A 268 13.06 8.68 -6.83
CA TRP A 268 12.26 8.96 -5.63
C TRP A 268 11.81 10.43 -5.63
N LEU A 269 10.52 10.63 -5.39
CA LEU A 269 9.88 11.95 -5.38
C LEU A 269 9.24 12.21 -4.02
N ALA A 270 9.42 13.43 -3.52
CA ALA A 270 8.67 13.95 -2.38
C ALA A 270 7.76 15.10 -2.83
N TYR A 271 6.46 14.96 -2.57
CA TYR A 271 5.44 15.96 -2.83
C TYR A 271 5.06 16.63 -1.52
N LEU A 272 5.45 17.88 -1.34
CA LEU A 272 5.17 18.61 -0.11
C LEU A 272 3.93 19.49 -0.29
N GLU A 273 3.08 19.49 0.73
CA GLU A 273 1.99 20.44 0.85
C GLU A 273 2.56 21.83 0.98
N ARG A 274 1.84 22.81 0.41
CA ARG A 274 2.21 24.20 0.63
C ARG A 274 2.01 24.53 2.12
N PRO A 275 2.96 25.23 2.75
CA PRO A 275 2.70 25.82 4.05
C PRO A 275 1.49 26.75 3.92
N ASP A 276 0.65 26.70 4.95
CA ASP A 276 -0.50 27.56 5.17
C ASP A 276 -0.11 29.05 5.35
#